data_AF-A0A8S0YS53-F1
#
_entry.id   AF-A0A8S0YS53-F1
#
_cell.length_a   1.000
_cell.length_b   1.000
_cell.length_c   1.000
_cell.angle_alpha   90.00
_cell.angle_beta   90.00
_cell.angle_gamma   90.00
#
_symmetry.space_group_name_H-M   'P 1'
#
loop_
_entity.id
_entity.type
_entity.pdbx_description
1 polymer ?
#
loop_
_entity_poly.entity_id
_entity_poly.type
_entity_poly.pdbx_seq_one_letter_code
_entity_poly.pdbx_strand_id
1 'polypeptide(L)'
;MLKHFSNRDLAIVAICLDEEDRLNAKSSMKSSGKRKYWVHDAWKTRDKEGEFATLLPHLLDDETKFYHYFRMPMDTFNRLELKLQERLAMQDTYFRKTITPRHRLATFLR
;
A
#
# COMPACT_ATOMS: atom_id res chain seq x y z
N MET A 1 -11.79 -13.39 8.72
CA MET A 1 -11.65 -12.29 9.70
C MET A 1 -13.00 -11.78 10.21
N LEU A 2 -14.05 -11.68 9.40
CA LEU A 2 -15.39 -11.18 9.82
C LEU A 2 -16.40 -12.24 10.30
N LYS A 3 -16.00 -13.52 10.42
CA LYS A 3 -16.95 -14.63 10.66
C LYS A 3 -17.51 -14.72 12.09
N HIS A 4 -17.03 -13.89 13.01
CA HIS A 4 -17.42 -13.93 14.44
C HIS A 4 -18.05 -12.62 14.96
N PHE A 5 -18.38 -11.67 14.08
CA PHE A 5 -19.04 -10.43 14.50
C PHE A 5 -20.52 -10.69 14.74
N SER A 6 -21.02 -10.28 15.92
CA SER A 6 -22.45 -10.29 16.18
C SER A 6 -23.14 -9.19 15.38
N ASN A 7 -24.46 -9.30 15.20
CA ASN A 7 -25.26 -8.24 14.56
C ASN A 7 -25.12 -6.89 15.28
N ARG A 8 -24.86 -6.91 16.59
CA ARG A 8 -24.61 -5.70 17.39
C ARG A 8 -23.27 -5.05 17.02
N ASP A 9 -22.21 -5.84 16.84
CA ASP A 9 -20.90 -5.33 16.47
C ASP A 9 -20.93 -4.72 15.06
N LEU A 10 -21.62 -5.38 14.13
CA LEU A 10 -21.85 -4.86 12.78
C LEU A 10 -22.64 -3.54 12.81
N ALA A 11 -23.66 -3.44 13.66
CA ALA A 11 -24.43 -2.21 13.81
C ALA A 11 -23.56 -1.07 14.37
N ILE A 12 -22.67 -1.34 15.33
CA ILE A 12 -21.72 -0.36 15.86
C ILE A 12 -20.78 0.13 14.76
N VAL A 13 -20.18 -0.80 14.00
CA VAL A 13 -19.29 -0.45 12.89
C VAL A 13 -20.03 0.40 11.85
N ALA A 14 -21.25 0.03 11.47
CA ALA A 14 -22.06 0.79 10.52
C ALA A 14 -22.34 2.22 11.01
N ILE A 15 -22.68 2.39 12.29
CA ILE A 15 -22.91 3.71 12.89
C ILE A 15 -21.62 4.55 12.86
N CYS A 16 -20.48 3.97 13.25
CA CYS A 16 -19.20 4.68 13.23
C CYS A 16 -18.81 5.13 11.82
N LEU A 17 -19.01 4.27 10.81
CA LEU A 17 -18.71 4.61 9.42
C LEU A 17 -19.64 5.72 8.88
N ASP A 18 -20.95 5.65 9.18
CA ASP A 18 -21.90 6.70 8.76
C ASP A 18 -21.60 8.05 9.43
N GLU A 19 -21.17 8.04 10.69
CA GLU A 19 -20.72 9.25 11.39
C GLU A 19 -19.45 9.83 10.76
N GLU A 20 -18.47 8.99 10.44
CA GLU A 20 -17.23 9.39 9.77
C GLU A 20 -17.49 10.00 8.38
N ASP A 21 -18.36 9.39 7.58
CA ASP A 21 -18.75 9.90 6.26
C ASP A 21 -19.42 11.28 6.37
N ARG A 22 -20.29 11.50 7.36
CA ARG A 22 -20.93 12.80 7.62
C ARG A 22 -19.91 13.87 8.03
N LEU A 23 -18.90 13.51 8.83
CA LEU A 23 -17.84 14.43 9.24
C LEU A 23 -16.93 14.80 8.06
N ASN A 24 -16.60 13.83 7.20
CA ASN A 24 -15.82 14.04 5.98
C ASN A 24 -16.55 14.91 4.95
N ALA A 25 -17.87 14.74 4.79
CA ALA A 25 -18.68 15.63 3.96
C ALA A 25 -18.62 17.09 4.45
N LYS A 26 -18.68 17.30 5.77
CA LYS A 26 -18.56 18.65 6.38
C LYS A 26 -17.15 19.23 6.27
N SER A 27 -16.09 18.43 6.35
CA SER A 27 -14.70 18.88 6.24
C SER A 27 -14.32 19.25 4.79
N SER A 28 -14.81 18.50 3.81
CA SER A 28 -14.62 18.81 2.38
C SER A 28 -15.29 20.12 1.95
N MET A 29 -16.42 20.49 2.56
CA MET A 29 -17.05 21.81 2.37
C MET A 29 -16.23 22.98 2.94
N LYS A 30 -15.39 22.74 3.96
CA LYS A 30 -14.50 23.75 4.57
C LYS A 30 -13.15 23.89 3.88
N SER A 31 -12.77 22.98 2.97
CA SER A 31 -11.42 22.93 2.38
C SER A 31 -11.22 23.77 1.11
N SER A 32 -12.09 24.74 0.83
CA SER A 32 -12.13 25.52 -0.42
C SER A 32 -10.84 26.30 -0.77
N GLY A 33 -9.83 26.35 0.11
CA GLY A 33 -8.54 26.98 -0.12
C GLY A 33 -7.31 26.05 -0.21
N LYS A 34 -7.45 24.73 0.03
CA LYS A 34 -6.27 23.83 0.03
C LYS A 34 -6.02 23.27 -1.37
N ARG A 35 -4.81 23.50 -1.90
CA ARG A 35 -4.36 22.91 -3.18
C ARG A 35 -4.41 21.39 -3.07
N LYS A 36 -5.10 20.74 -4.01
CA LYS A 36 -5.09 19.27 -4.14
C LYS A 36 -3.76 18.86 -4.79
N TYR A 37 -2.85 18.30 -3.99
CA TYR A 37 -1.61 17.74 -4.50
C TYR A 37 -1.88 16.41 -5.21
N TRP A 38 -1.19 16.17 -6.34
CA TRP A 38 -1.25 14.90 -7.06
C TRP A 38 -0.80 13.71 -6.20
N VAL A 39 0.16 13.94 -5.30
CA VAL A 39 0.65 12.96 -4.34
C VAL A 39 0.31 13.44 -2.93
N HIS A 40 -0.47 12.64 -2.20
CA HIS A 40 -0.79 12.90 -0.80
C HIS A 40 0.48 12.83 0.08
N ASP A 41 0.55 13.64 1.12
CA ASP A 41 1.73 13.74 1.99
C ASP A 41 2.10 12.40 2.66
N ALA A 42 1.11 11.59 2.99
CA ALA A 42 1.32 10.23 3.52
C ALA A 42 2.15 9.33 2.60
N TRP A 43 2.15 9.57 1.28
CA TRP A 43 2.95 8.78 0.34
C TRP A 43 4.38 9.31 0.17
N LYS A 44 4.68 10.50 0.70
CA LYS A 44 6.03 11.08 0.66
C LYS A 44 6.99 10.37 1.63
N THR A 45 6.47 9.80 2.72
CA THR A 45 7.27 9.06 3.71
C THR A 45 7.43 7.57 3.38
N ARG A 46 6.91 7.11 2.25
CA ARG A 46 6.92 5.70 1.84
C ARG A 46 8.31 5.06 1.84
N ASP A 47 9.35 5.81 1.49
CA ASP A 47 10.72 5.28 1.46
C ASP A 47 11.27 4.99 2.88
N LYS A 48 10.59 5.47 3.93
CA LYS A 48 10.92 5.24 5.35
C LYS A 48 9.91 4.34 6.04
N GLU A 49 8.63 4.57 5.81
CA GLU A 49 7.52 3.93 6.54
C GLU A 49 6.81 2.86 5.71
N GLY A 50 7.01 2.86 4.40
CA GLY A 50 6.34 1.93 3.51
C GLY A 50 6.79 0.50 3.76
N GLU A 51 5.83 -0.43 3.63
CA GLU A 51 6.05 -1.87 3.82
C GLU A 51 7.22 -2.42 2.99
N PHE A 52 7.42 -1.90 1.78
CA PHE A 52 8.57 -2.29 0.97
C PHE A 52 9.92 -1.89 1.59
N ALA A 53 9.99 -0.74 2.25
CA ALA A 53 11.23 -0.26 2.88
C ALA A 53 11.44 -0.90 4.26
N THR A 54 10.37 -1.20 4.99
CA THR A 54 10.43 -1.69 6.37
C THR A 54 10.35 -3.21 6.46
N LEU A 55 9.38 -3.85 5.80
CA LEU A 55 9.11 -5.28 5.95
C LEU A 55 9.93 -6.13 4.98
N LEU A 56 10.06 -5.71 3.72
CA LEU A 56 10.72 -6.55 2.70
C LEU A 56 12.15 -6.96 3.06
N PRO A 57 13.02 -6.11 3.62
CA PRO A 57 14.37 -6.52 4.02
C PRO A 57 14.35 -7.69 5.00
N HIS A 58 13.44 -7.67 5.98
CA HIS A 58 13.29 -8.76 6.96
C HIS A 58 12.75 -10.05 6.33
N LEU A 59 11.92 -9.94 5.28
CA LEU A 59 11.46 -11.10 4.52
C LEU A 59 12.59 -11.68 3.67
N LEU A 60 13.50 -10.86 3.16
CA LEU A 60 14.64 -11.35 2.37
C LEU A 60 15.65 -12.14 3.23
N ASP A 61 15.72 -11.86 4.53
CA ASP A 61 16.58 -12.60 5.46
C ASP A 61 16.00 -13.97 5.87
N ASP A 62 14.68 -14.17 5.79
CA ASP A 62 14.00 -15.42 6.15
C ASP A 62 13.17 -15.95 4.99
N GLU A 63 13.71 -16.94 4.28
CA GLU A 63 13.06 -17.59 3.13
C GLU A 63 11.69 -18.19 3.45
N THR A 64 11.48 -18.66 4.68
CA THR A 64 10.20 -19.25 5.11
C THR A 64 9.14 -18.16 5.21
N LYS A 65 9.49 -17.02 5.82
CA LYS A 65 8.60 -15.86 5.93
C LYS A 65 8.35 -15.23 4.56
N PHE A 66 9.37 -15.16 3.71
CA PHE A 66 9.23 -14.75 2.32
C PHE A 66 8.18 -15.59 1.60
N TYR A 67 8.30 -16.92 1.70
CA TYR A 67 7.35 -17.84 1.08
C TYR A 67 5.94 -17.67 1.64
N HIS A 68 5.78 -17.48 2.95
CA HIS A 68 4.46 -17.25 3.53
C HIS A 68 3.83 -15.92 3.09
N TYR A 69 4.65 -14.89 2.92
CA TYR A 69 4.21 -13.58 2.50
C TYR A 69 3.82 -13.57 1.02
N PHE A 70 4.73 -13.95 0.12
CA PHE A 70 4.50 -13.89 -1.33
C PHE A 70 3.87 -15.14 -1.93
N ARG A 71 3.71 -16.22 -1.14
CA ARG A 71 3.26 -17.55 -1.59
C ARG A 71 4.10 -18.12 -2.73
N MET A 72 5.36 -17.71 -2.81
CA MET A 72 6.32 -18.16 -3.81
C MET A 72 7.76 -18.12 -3.27
N PRO A 73 8.67 -18.98 -3.75
CA PRO A 73 10.08 -18.91 -3.39
C PRO A 73 10.73 -17.64 -3.95
N MET A 74 11.76 -17.14 -3.26
CA MET A 74 12.48 -15.92 -3.63
C MET A 74 13.09 -15.99 -5.03
N ASP A 75 13.63 -17.15 -5.40
CA ASP A 75 14.18 -17.39 -6.74
C ASP A 75 13.13 -17.23 -7.86
N THR A 76 11.88 -17.65 -7.61
CA THR A 76 10.79 -17.44 -8.58
C THR A 76 10.40 -15.97 -8.65
N PHE A 77 10.40 -15.27 -7.52
CA PHE A 77 10.16 -13.82 -7.48
C PHE A 77 11.22 -13.06 -8.28
N ASN A 78 12.51 -13.36 -8.07
CA ASN A 78 13.62 -12.71 -8.78
C ASN A 78 13.57 -12.97 -10.28
N ARG A 79 13.23 -14.20 -10.72
CA ARG A 79 13.00 -14.49 -12.14
C ARG A 79 11.83 -13.70 -12.74
N LEU A 80 10.74 -13.56 -11.98
CA LEU A 80 9.57 -12.81 -12.42
C LEU A 80 9.90 -11.32 -12.53
N GLU A 81 10.62 -10.78 -11.56
CA GLU A 81 11.15 -9.42 -11.58
C GLU A 81 12.00 -9.20 -12.82
N LEU A 82 12.97 -10.06 -13.10
CA LEU A 82 13.86 -9.92 -14.26
C LEU A 82 13.09 -9.88 -15.58
N LYS A 83 12.05 -10.72 -15.73
CA LYS A 83 11.20 -10.75 -16.94
C LYS A 83 10.30 -9.53 -17.08
N LEU A 84 9.87 -8.95 -15.96
CA LEU A 84 8.92 -7.84 -15.95
C LEU A 84 9.59 -6.48 -15.78
N GLN A 85 10.89 -6.44 -15.44
CA GLN A 85 11.60 -5.20 -15.12
C GLN A 85 11.46 -4.17 -16.24
N GLU A 86 11.58 -4.58 -17.50
CA GLU A 86 11.52 -3.67 -18.66
C GLU A 86 10.12 -3.09 -18.85
N ARG A 87 9.09 -3.86 -18.52
CA ARG A 87 7.67 -3.44 -18.63
C ARG A 87 7.21 -2.62 -17.42
N LEU A 88 7.82 -2.85 -16.26
CA LEU A 88 7.48 -2.19 -15.00
C LEU A 88 8.36 -0.99 -14.72
N ALA A 89 9.53 -0.89 -15.35
CA ALA A 89 10.42 0.24 -15.24
C ALA A 89 9.72 1.51 -15.72
N MET A 90 9.91 2.55 -14.94
CA MET A 90 9.46 3.88 -15.27
C MET A 90 10.59 4.85 -14.93
N GLN A 91 10.65 5.97 -15.63
CA GLN A 91 11.69 6.95 -15.46
C GLN A 91 11.34 7.95 -14.36
N ASP A 92 12.32 8.24 -13.51
CA ASP A 92 12.21 9.33 -12.53
C ASP A 92 12.10 10.68 -13.25
N THR A 93 11.23 11.53 -12.72
CA THR A 93 11.05 12.90 -13.21
C THR A 93 11.44 13.88 -12.11
N TYR A 94 11.70 15.13 -12.48
CA TYR A 94 12.01 16.19 -11.51
C TYR A 94 10.90 16.37 -10.45
N PHE A 95 9.65 16.08 -10.83
CA PHE A 95 8.50 16.25 -9.95
C PHE A 95 8.16 15.01 -9.13
N ARG A 96 8.63 13.83 -9.55
CA ARG A 96 8.23 12.55 -8.93
C ARG A 96 9.29 11.48 -9.13
N LYS A 97 9.67 10.86 -8.00
CA LYS A 97 10.35 9.57 -7.97
C LYS A 97 9.39 8.43 -8.29
N THR A 98 9.83 7.54 -9.14
CA THR A 98 9.03 6.41 -9.59
C THR A 98 9.15 5.23 -8.63
N ILE A 99 8.19 4.34 -8.74
CA ILE A 99 8.16 3.11 -7.94
C ILE A 99 9.03 2.09 -8.68
N THR A 100 10.03 1.55 -8.01
CA THR A 100 10.92 0.56 -8.62
C THR A 100 10.14 -0.66 -9.07
N PRO A 101 10.55 -1.36 -10.15
CA PRO A 101 9.91 -2.59 -10.61
C PRO A 101 9.71 -3.61 -9.49
N ARG A 102 10.74 -3.82 -8.66
CA ARG A 102 10.68 -4.69 -7.48
C ARG A 102 9.56 -4.30 -6.52
N HIS A 103 9.46 -3.01 -6.20
CA HIS A 103 8.46 -2.50 -5.28
C HIS A 103 7.06 -2.65 -5.86
N ARG A 104 6.88 -2.33 -7.15
CA ARG A 104 5.59 -2.56 -7.84
C ARG A 104 5.18 -4.03 -7.80
N LEU A 105 6.12 -4.93 -8.07
CA LEU A 105 5.89 -6.37 -8.04
C LEU A 105 5.56 -6.84 -6.62
N ALA A 106 6.30 -6.38 -5.61
CA ALA A 106 6.06 -6.72 -4.21
C ALA A 106 4.68 -6.25 -3.72
N THR A 107 4.25 -5.04 -4.09
CA THR A 107 2.91 -4.53 -3.75
C THR A 107 1.81 -5.29 -4.48
N PHE A 108 2.04 -5.71 -5.73
CA PHE A 108 1.06 -6.45 -6.52
C PHE A 108 0.85 -7.89 -6.02
N LEU A 109 1.90 -8.55 -5.53
CA LEU A 109 1.85 -9.96 -5.12
C LEU A 109 1.44 -10.17 -3.65
N ARG A 110 1.28 -9.09 -2.89
CA ARG A 110 0.86 -9.12 -1.49
C ARG A 110 -0.60 -9.55 -1.32
#